data_AF-A0A6L7PYJ2-F1
#
_entry.id   AF-A0A6L7PYJ2-F1
#
_cell.length_a   1.000
_cell.length_b   1.000
_cell.length_c   1.000
_cell.angle_alpha   90.00
_cell.angle_beta   90.00
_cell.angle_gamma   90.00
#
_symmetry.space_group_name_H-M   'P 1'
#
loop_
_entity.id
_entity.type
_entity.pdbx_description
1 polymer ?
#
loop_
_entity_poly.entity_id
_entity_poly.type
_entity_poly.pdbx_seq_one_letter_code
_entity_poly.pdbx_strand_id
1 'polypeptide(L)'
;MNISGKTFRPVISLLAVAVALAVTGLLASPAVAQSDDEVAPTITSVAITSNPGGDNTYGAGDHIDIAVTFSEEVYIRGAGSVQLGLDIGGESQLATFTNNTTSNWHSTVTLRYTVQVGDVDTNGVSITANSFRQVNKPGGKEENPIQDHAGNVADLSHDALPDDSSHQVNAPGGL
;
A
#
# COMPACT_ATOMS: atom_id res chain seq x y z
N MET A 1 26.75 -66.17 -13.79
CA MET A 1 27.26 -67.19 -12.85
C MET A 1 28.33 -66.53 -12.00
N ASN A 2 28.15 -66.59 -10.69
CA ASN A 2 28.94 -65.96 -9.62
C ASN A 2 30.25 -66.75 -9.37
N ILE A 3 31.38 -66.09 -9.08
CA ILE A 3 32.09 -66.10 -7.77
C ILE A 3 33.58 -65.69 -7.83
N SER A 4 33.90 -64.66 -7.04
CA SER A 4 34.98 -64.56 -6.04
C SER A 4 36.42 -65.00 -6.34
N GLY A 5 37.33 -64.03 -6.17
CA GLY A 5 38.05 -63.96 -4.89
C GLY A 5 39.57 -64.00 -4.97
N LYS A 6 40.23 -62.90 -4.58
CA LYS A 6 41.44 -62.95 -3.74
C LYS A 6 41.46 -61.79 -2.73
N THR A 7 41.46 -62.20 -1.46
CA THR A 7 41.61 -61.44 -0.22
C THR A 7 43.06 -61.05 0.06
N PHE A 8 43.30 -59.85 0.61
CA PHE A 8 44.52 -59.50 1.35
C PHE A 8 44.16 -58.92 2.73
N ARG A 9 44.89 -59.34 3.76
CA ARG A 9 44.68 -59.10 5.22
C ARG A 9 45.56 -57.93 5.73
N PRO A 10 45.33 -57.39 6.95
CA PRO A 10 45.57 -55.98 7.32
C PRO A 10 46.92 -55.70 8.00
N VAL A 11 47.30 -54.43 8.10
CA VAL A 11 48.22 -53.94 9.15
C VAL A 11 47.58 -52.74 9.84
N ILE A 12 47.31 -52.90 11.13
CA ILE A 12 46.94 -51.82 12.04
C ILE A 12 48.22 -51.08 12.41
N SER A 13 48.27 -49.77 12.19
CA SER A 13 49.11 -48.89 13.00
C SER A 13 48.35 -47.62 13.29
N LEU A 14 48.00 -47.47 14.58
CA LEU A 14 47.26 -46.38 15.17
C LEU A 14 48.26 -45.28 15.53
N LEU A 15 48.22 -44.15 14.83
CA LEU A 15 48.72 -42.89 15.38
C LEU A 15 47.53 -41.94 15.48
N ALA A 16 47.04 -41.76 16.70
CA ALA A 16 46.03 -40.78 16.99
C ALA A 16 46.65 -39.38 16.90
N VAL A 17 46.19 -38.56 15.95
CA VAL A 17 46.26 -37.10 16.05
C VAL A 17 44.83 -36.61 15.87
N ALA A 18 44.16 -36.37 16.99
CA ALA A 18 42.92 -35.62 16.98
C ALA A 18 43.27 -34.14 16.81
N VAL A 19 42.88 -33.55 15.67
CA VAL A 19 42.61 -32.11 15.59
C VAL A 19 41.21 -31.99 15.01
N ALA A 20 40.25 -31.75 15.90
CA ALA A 20 38.93 -31.32 15.48
C ALA A 20 39.02 -29.86 15.03
N LEU A 21 38.66 -29.60 13.77
CA LEU A 21 38.13 -28.29 13.38
C LEU A 21 36.96 -28.54 12.43
N ALA A 22 35.75 -28.57 13.00
CA ALA A 22 34.53 -28.34 12.23
C ALA A 22 34.53 -26.90 11.69
N VAL A 23 33.53 -26.56 10.85
CA VAL A 23 33.19 -25.24 10.26
C VAL A 23 33.61 -25.19 8.77
N THR A 24 32.75 -25.08 7.76
CA THR A 24 31.45 -24.39 7.62
C THR A 24 30.49 -25.17 6.70
N GLY A 25 29.46 -25.78 7.27
CA GLY A 25 28.19 -25.91 6.56
C GLY A 25 27.40 -24.63 6.77
N LEU A 26 27.18 -23.84 5.72
CA LEU A 26 25.93 -23.13 5.43
C LEU A 26 26.16 -22.39 4.12
N LEU A 27 25.45 -22.76 3.07
CA LEU A 27 25.08 -21.76 2.07
C LEU A 27 24.17 -20.79 2.83
N ALA A 28 24.75 -19.75 3.44
CA ALA A 28 23.96 -18.60 3.77
C ALA A 28 23.43 -18.11 2.43
N SER A 29 22.16 -18.38 2.14
CA SER A 29 21.38 -17.51 1.26
C SER A 29 21.73 -16.09 1.67
N PRO A 30 21.96 -15.13 0.75
CA PRO A 30 22.11 -13.76 1.18
C PRO A 30 20.85 -13.45 1.99
N ALA A 31 21.00 -13.34 3.32
CA ALA A 31 19.99 -12.71 4.13
C ALA A 31 19.92 -11.31 3.52
N VAL A 32 18.80 -11.01 2.86
CA VAL A 32 18.46 -9.63 2.57
C VAL A 32 18.61 -8.95 3.92
N ALA A 33 19.57 -8.04 4.03
CA ALA A 33 19.63 -7.17 5.18
C ALA A 33 18.34 -6.35 5.12
N GLN A 34 17.32 -6.85 5.79
CA GLN A 34 16.09 -6.12 6.04
C GLN A 34 16.55 -4.89 6.83
N SER A 35 16.22 -3.71 6.37
CA SER A 35 16.58 -2.46 7.06
C SER A 35 16.17 -2.56 8.52
N ASP A 36 17.02 -2.10 9.45
CA ASP A 36 16.73 -1.98 10.89
C ASP A 36 15.64 -0.91 11.18
N ASP A 37 14.81 -0.59 10.20
CA ASP A 37 13.72 0.34 10.36
C ASP A 37 12.53 -0.37 11.01
N GLU A 38 12.15 0.10 12.18
CA GLU A 38 11.02 -0.42 12.97
C GLU A 38 9.84 0.56 13.00
N VAL A 39 9.91 1.67 12.24
CA VAL A 39 8.88 2.71 12.25
C VAL A 39 7.80 2.36 11.23
N ALA A 40 6.55 2.27 11.70
CA ALA A 40 5.41 2.10 10.81
C ALA A 40 5.04 3.42 10.13
N PRO A 41 4.77 3.41 8.80
CA PRO A 41 4.19 4.57 8.13
C PRO A 41 2.84 4.95 8.74
N THR A 42 2.56 6.25 8.82
CA THR A 42 1.28 6.79 9.27
C THR A 42 0.71 7.73 8.23
N ILE A 43 -0.62 7.86 8.15
CA ILE A 43 -1.23 8.95 7.37
C ILE A 43 -1.06 10.26 8.15
N THR A 44 -0.39 11.23 7.52
CA THR A 44 -0.11 12.54 8.11
C THR A 44 -1.05 13.64 7.63
N SER A 45 -1.68 13.45 6.46
CA SER A 45 -2.62 14.42 5.90
C SER A 45 -3.55 13.77 4.88
N VAL A 46 -4.79 14.26 4.83
CA VAL A 46 -5.77 13.98 3.79
C VAL A 46 -6.37 15.30 3.33
N ALA A 47 -6.33 15.60 2.03
CA ALA A 47 -6.81 16.87 1.49
C ALA A 47 -7.44 16.71 0.12
N ILE A 48 -8.53 17.44 -0.15
CA ILE A 48 -9.04 17.65 -1.51
C ILE A 48 -8.06 18.60 -2.22
N THR A 49 -7.63 18.24 -3.43
CA THR A 49 -6.57 18.92 -4.17
C THR A 49 -6.98 19.36 -5.56
N SER A 50 -8.09 18.85 -6.10
CA SER A 50 -8.66 19.38 -7.34
C SER A 50 -9.32 20.73 -7.09
N ASN A 51 -9.47 21.53 -8.15
CA ASN A 51 -10.21 22.78 -8.13
C ASN A 51 -11.58 22.55 -8.79
N PRO A 52 -12.69 23.04 -8.22
CA PRO A 52 -14.03 22.87 -8.81
C PRO A 52 -14.21 23.59 -10.15
N GLY A 53 -13.31 24.49 -10.53
CA GLY A 53 -13.37 25.19 -11.81
C GLY A 53 -14.00 26.58 -11.69
N GLY A 54 -14.34 27.17 -12.85
CA GLY A 54 -14.80 28.56 -12.93
C GLY A 54 -16.23 28.80 -12.45
N ASP A 55 -17.02 27.74 -12.33
CA ASP A 55 -18.36 27.71 -11.75
C ASP A 55 -18.35 27.53 -10.22
N ASN A 56 -17.17 27.30 -9.61
CA ASN A 56 -16.98 27.09 -8.18
C ASN A 56 -17.75 25.90 -7.60
N THR A 57 -18.15 24.93 -8.43
CA THR A 57 -18.77 23.68 -8.00
C THR A 57 -18.38 22.56 -8.95
N TYR A 58 -18.25 21.33 -8.47
CA TYR A 58 -18.09 20.18 -9.34
C TYR A 58 -19.42 19.80 -10.00
N GLY A 59 -19.41 19.58 -11.31
CA GLY A 59 -20.50 19.03 -12.10
C GLY A 59 -20.28 17.55 -12.43
N ALA A 60 -21.31 16.91 -13.00
CA ALA A 60 -21.21 15.52 -13.44
C ALA A 60 -20.08 15.32 -14.47
N GLY A 61 -19.21 14.34 -14.23
CA GLY A 61 -18.02 14.06 -15.03
C GLY A 61 -16.74 14.74 -14.53
N ASP A 62 -16.84 15.69 -13.60
CA ASP A 62 -15.67 16.32 -13.00
C ASP A 62 -14.95 15.37 -12.04
N HIS A 63 -13.68 15.68 -11.79
CA HIS A 63 -12.82 14.88 -10.92
C HIS A 63 -12.58 15.59 -9.59
N ILE A 64 -12.93 14.89 -8.51
CA ILE A 64 -12.52 15.24 -7.16
C ILE A 64 -11.28 14.42 -6.85
N ASP A 65 -10.13 15.09 -6.81
CA ASP A 65 -8.83 14.47 -6.52
C ASP A 65 -8.45 14.72 -5.06
N ILE A 66 -8.12 13.65 -4.34
CA ILE A 66 -7.75 13.66 -2.93
C ILE A 66 -6.32 13.17 -2.80
N ALA A 67 -5.49 13.93 -2.10
CA ALA A 67 -4.14 13.52 -1.72
C ALA A 67 -4.15 12.96 -0.29
N VAL A 68 -3.65 11.74 -0.14
CA VAL A 68 -3.34 11.11 1.15
C VAL A 68 -1.83 11.03 1.28
N THR A 69 -1.26 11.68 2.29
CA THR A 69 0.19 11.75 2.51
C THR A 69 0.61 10.88 3.68
N PHE A 70 1.63 10.05 3.46
CA PHE A 70 2.23 9.18 4.46
C PHE A 70 3.48 9.82 5.07
N SER A 71 3.86 9.40 6.28
CA SER A 71 5.10 9.82 6.94
C SER A 71 6.36 9.36 6.19
N GLU A 72 6.23 8.34 5.35
CA GLU A 72 7.28 7.74 4.52
C GLU A 72 6.67 7.02 3.31
N GLU A 73 7.51 6.47 2.42
CA GLU A 73 7.02 5.78 1.22
C GLU A 73 6.40 4.41 1.55
N VAL A 74 5.21 4.18 1.00
CA VAL A 74 4.48 2.91 1.14
C VAL A 74 4.27 2.22 -0.21
N TYR A 75 4.17 0.89 -0.18
CA TYR A 75 3.90 0.09 -1.37
C TYR A 75 2.40 -0.03 -1.67
N ILE A 76 1.98 0.44 -2.85
CA ILE A 76 0.63 0.30 -3.40
C ILE A 76 0.66 -0.59 -4.64
N ARG A 77 -0.10 -1.69 -4.63
CA ARG A 77 -0.06 -2.76 -5.65
C ARG A 77 -0.44 -2.33 -7.08
N GLY A 78 -1.08 -1.18 -7.24
CA GLY A 78 -1.49 -0.65 -8.54
C GLY A 78 -2.81 0.12 -8.48
N ALA A 79 -3.17 0.76 -9.59
CA ALA A 79 -4.39 1.56 -9.70
C ALA A 79 -5.65 0.77 -9.29
N GLY A 80 -6.59 1.45 -8.63
CA GLY A 80 -7.84 0.84 -8.15
C GLY A 80 -7.70 -0.15 -6.99
N SER A 81 -6.48 -0.41 -6.49
CA SER A 81 -6.27 -1.30 -5.34
C SER A 81 -6.53 -0.63 -3.98
N VAL A 82 -6.80 0.67 -3.95
CA VAL A 82 -7.04 1.43 -2.72
C VAL A 82 -8.27 2.31 -2.92
N GLN A 83 -9.06 2.42 -1.87
CA GLN A 83 -10.29 3.22 -1.82
C GLN A 83 -10.28 4.15 -0.61
N LEU A 84 -10.94 5.31 -0.75
CA LEU A 84 -11.21 6.27 0.31
C LEU A 84 -12.70 6.62 0.26
N GLY A 85 -13.34 6.75 1.42
CA GLY A 85 -14.76 7.11 1.53
C GLY A 85 -14.96 8.61 1.53
N LEU A 86 -15.88 9.08 0.67
CA LEU A 86 -16.38 10.46 0.65
C LEU A 86 -17.84 10.45 1.09
N ASP A 87 -18.28 11.55 1.69
CA ASP A 87 -19.70 11.87 1.78
C ASP A 87 -19.99 13.00 0.78
N ILE A 88 -21.00 12.78 -0.06
CA ILE A 88 -21.48 13.76 -1.03
C ILE A 88 -22.98 13.91 -0.79
N GLY A 89 -23.36 14.96 -0.08
CA GLY A 89 -24.76 15.27 0.23
C GLY A 89 -25.46 14.24 1.12
N GLY A 90 -24.72 13.55 1.98
CA GLY A 90 -25.21 12.45 2.83
C GLY A 90 -25.14 11.06 2.18
N GLU A 91 -24.69 10.97 0.92
CA GLU A 91 -24.49 9.70 0.22
C GLU A 91 -23.02 9.29 0.26
N SER A 92 -22.76 8.04 0.66
CA SER A 92 -21.40 7.49 0.71
C SER A 92 -20.89 7.12 -0.67
N GLN A 93 -19.79 7.77 -1.08
CA GLN A 93 -19.09 7.52 -2.34
C GLN A 93 -17.67 7.00 -2.11
N LEU A 94 -17.04 6.46 -3.16
CA LEU A 94 -15.69 5.90 -3.10
C LEU A 94 -14.76 6.51 -4.15
N ALA A 95 -13.71 7.18 -3.69
CA ALA A 95 -12.58 7.56 -4.51
C ALA A 95 -11.62 6.37 -4.64
N THR A 96 -10.98 6.24 -5.80
CA THR A 96 -10.07 5.13 -6.09
C THR A 96 -8.69 5.64 -6.45
N PHE A 97 -7.64 4.90 -6.04
CA PHE A 97 -6.27 5.29 -6.34
C PHE A 97 -5.99 5.35 -7.84
N THR A 98 -5.47 6.50 -8.29
CA THR A 98 -4.99 6.73 -9.64
C THR A 98 -3.47 6.66 -9.64
N ASN A 99 -2.88 5.58 -10.17
CA ASN A 99 -1.43 5.55 -10.35
C ASN A 99 -1.06 6.33 -11.62
N ASN A 100 -0.44 7.49 -11.43
CA ASN A 100 0.08 8.35 -12.48
C ASN A 100 1.59 8.17 -12.72
N THR A 101 2.21 7.21 -12.04
CA THR A 101 3.63 6.88 -12.17
C THR A 101 3.83 5.44 -12.62
N THR A 102 5.07 5.08 -12.97
CA THR A 102 5.47 3.69 -13.18
C THR A 102 5.90 2.98 -11.90
N SER A 103 5.96 3.70 -10.77
CA SER A 103 6.31 3.17 -9.46
C SER A 103 5.08 2.63 -8.73
N ASN A 104 5.33 1.73 -7.79
CA ASN A 104 4.35 1.27 -6.79
C ASN A 104 4.69 1.80 -5.38
N TRP A 105 5.74 2.59 -5.23
CA TRP A 105 6.16 3.22 -3.99
C TRP A 105 5.72 4.69 -3.99
N HIS A 106 5.03 5.10 -2.93
CA HIS A 106 4.37 6.40 -2.84
C HIS A 106 4.47 6.99 -1.43
N SER A 107 4.96 8.23 -1.33
CA SER A 107 4.78 9.06 -0.12
C SER A 107 3.45 9.83 -0.13
N THR A 108 2.91 10.10 -1.32
CA THR A 108 1.56 10.66 -1.51
C THR A 108 0.78 9.81 -2.51
N VAL A 109 -0.43 9.44 -2.12
CA VAL A 109 -1.37 8.64 -2.91
C VAL A 109 -2.51 9.56 -3.34
N THR A 110 -2.70 9.72 -4.66
CA THR A 110 -3.83 10.46 -5.22
C THR A 110 -4.99 9.52 -5.51
N LEU A 111 -6.14 9.76 -4.89
CA LEU A 111 -7.38 9.08 -5.19
C LEU A 111 -8.32 10.01 -5.94
N ARG A 112 -9.13 9.44 -6.83
CA ARG A 112 -10.09 10.18 -7.65
C ARG A 112 -11.48 9.62 -7.50
N TYR A 113 -12.43 10.52 -7.32
CA TYR A 113 -13.84 10.28 -7.57
C TYR A 113 -14.28 11.07 -8.82
N THR A 114 -15.04 10.44 -9.70
CA THR A 114 -15.70 11.10 -10.82
C THR A 114 -17.14 11.37 -10.43
N VAL A 115 -17.55 12.63 -10.42
CA VAL A 115 -18.90 13.04 -10.04
C VAL A 115 -19.92 12.38 -10.96
N GLN A 116 -20.91 11.73 -10.37
CA GLN A 116 -21.97 11.04 -11.09
C GLN A 116 -23.15 11.99 -11.37
N VAL A 117 -23.96 11.63 -12.35
CA VAL A 117 -25.23 12.33 -12.59
C VAL A 117 -26.13 12.11 -11.37
N GLY A 118 -26.57 13.19 -10.74
CA GLY A 118 -27.47 13.16 -9.59
C GLY A 118 -26.80 13.41 -8.24
N ASP A 119 -25.48 13.42 -8.17
CA ASP A 119 -24.75 13.85 -6.96
C ASP A 119 -25.08 15.31 -6.65
N VAL A 120 -25.35 15.65 -5.39
CA VAL A 120 -25.61 17.03 -4.98
C VAL A 120 -25.05 17.22 -3.57
N ASP A 121 -24.18 18.20 -3.38
CA ASP A 121 -23.62 18.56 -2.09
C ASP A 121 -23.41 20.07 -2.00
N THR A 122 -24.27 20.74 -1.25
CA THR A 122 -24.27 22.21 -1.14
C THR A 122 -23.45 22.73 0.04
N ASN A 123 -23.03 21.88 0.97
CA ASN A 123 -22.16 22.24 2.09
C ASN A 123 -20.69 21.91 1.80
N GLY A 124 -20.44 21.06 0.81
CA GLY A 124 -19.10 20.70 0.37
C GLY A 124 -18.76 19.26 0.71
N VAL A 125 -17.99 18.62 -0.17
CA VAL A 125 -17.57 17.23 0.00
C VAL A 125 -16.78 17.05 1.29
N SER A 126 -17.08 15.99 2.04
CA SER A 126 -16.30 15.58 3.22
C SER A 126 -15.68 14.20 3.04
N ILE A 127 -14.68 13.89 3.89
CA ILE A 127 -13.96 12.61 3.87
C ILE A 127 -14.24 11.87 5.16
N THR A 128 -14.73 10.64 5.03
CA THR A 128 -15.05 9.78 6.16
C THR A 128 -13.76 9.36 6.88
N ALA A 129 -13.69 9.57 8.20
CA ALA A 129 -12.56 9.11 9.03
C ALA A 129 -12.28 7.61 8.85
N ASN A 130 -11.01 7.23 8.89
CA ASN A 130 -10.55 5.83 8.83
C ASN A 130 -11.14 5.02 7.65
N SER A 131 -11.42 5.67 6.52
CA SER A 131 -12.05 5.03 5.35
C SER A 131 -11.04 4.61 4.27
N PHE A 132 -9.78 5.07 4.40
CA PHE A 132 -8.69 4.66 3.53
C PHE A 132 -8.37 3.18 3.74
N ARG A 133 -8.53 2.39 2.69
CA ARG A 133 -8.31 0.94 2.75
C ARG A 133 -7.75 0.40 1.45
N GLN A 134 -6.95 -0.65 1.57
CA GLN A 134 -6.64 -1.48 0.42
C GLN A 134 -7.80 -2.42 0.13
N VAL A 135 -8.13 -2.59 -1.15
CA VAL A 135 -9.07 -3.60 -1.62
C VAL A 135 -8.33 -4.62 -2.47
N ASN A 136 -8.61 -5.90 -2.23
CA ASN A 136 -8.06 -6.95 -3.06
C ASN A 136 -8.54 -6.79 -4.49
N LYS A 137 -7.61 -6.93 -5.46
CA LYS A 137 -7.99 -7.18 -6.85
C LYS A 137 -8.88 -8.44 -6.88
N PRO A 138 -9.94 -8.49 -7.72
CA PRO A 138 -10.76 -9.70 -7.85
C PRO A 138 -9.87 -10.93 -8.14
N GLY A 139 -9.96 -11.95 -7.27
CA GLY A 139 -9.24 -13.24 -7.42
C GLY A 139 -7.94 -13.42 -6.64
N GLY A 140 -7.53 -12.48 -5.77
CA GLY A 140 -6.34 -12.64 -4.90
C GLY A 140 -6.64 -13.27 -3.53
N LYS A 141 -5.67 -14.01 -2.96
CA LYS A 141 -5.66 -14.33 -1.52
C LYS A 141 -5.34 -13.06 -0.72
N GLU A 142 -5.87 -13.01 0.50
CA GLU A 142 -5.93 -11.86 1.41
C GLU A 142 -4.69 -10.93 1.37
N GLU A 143 -4.97 -9.67 1.04
CA GLU A 143 -4.39 -8.41 1.56
C GLU A 143 -2.92 -8.54 2.00
N ASN A 144 -1.96 -8.22 1.12
CA ASN A 144 -0.73 -7.66 1.71
C ASN A 144 -1.18 -6.38 2.39
N PRO A 145 -0.81 -6.13 3.63
CA PRO A 145 -0.93 -4.81 4.18
C PRO A 145 -0.14 -3.80 3.32
N ILE A 146 -0.60 -2.55 3.32
CA ILE A 146 0.22 -1.44 2.87
C ILE A 146 1.38 -1.34 3.87
N GLN A 147 2.60 -1.37 3.36
CA GLN A 147 3.83 -1.45 4.16
C GLN A 147 4.95 -0.65 3.49
N ASP A 148 5.97 -0.32 4.28
CA ASP A 148 7.20 0.31 3.81
C ASP A 148 8.19 -0.69 3.18
N HIS A 149 9.41 -0.22 2.92
CA HIS A 149 10.53 -1.02 2.41
C HIS A 149 11.05 -2.07 3.41
N ALA A 150 10.91 -1.81 4.71
CA ALA A 150 11.36 -2.69 5.79
C ALA A 150 10.34 -3.81 6.10
N GLY A 151 9.11 -3.65 5.65
CA GLY A 151 7.98 -4.53 5.95
C GLY A 151 7.12 -4.08 7.13
N ASN A 152 7.30 -2.86 7.66
CA ASN A 152 6.42 -2.32 8.69
C ASN A 152 5.07 -2.00 8.08
N VAL A 153 4.01 -2.51 8.71
CA VAL A 153 2.62 -2.30 8.27
C VAL A 153 2.20 -0.88 8.62
N ALA A 154 1.69 -0.15 7.64
CA ALA A 154 1.22 1.22 7.82
C ALA A 154 -0.01 1.28 8.73
N ASP A 155 -0.03 2.26 9.63
CA ASP A 155 -1.24 2.70 10.31
C ASP A 155 -2.04 3.62 9.36
N LEU A 156 -3.20 3.13 8.93
CA LEU A 156 -4.09 3.82 7.99
C LEU A 156 -5.13 4.68 8.71
N SER A 157 -5.01 4.85 10.03
CA SER A 157 -5.89 5.73 10.79
C SER A 157 -5.72 7.17 10.31
N HIS A 158 -6.84 7.86 10.10
CA HIS A 158 -6.85 9.27 9.72
C HIS A 158 -8.13 9.94 10.20
N ASP A 159 -8.02 11.23 10.53
CA ASP A 159 -9.16 12.04 10.91
C ASP A 159 -10.13 12.23 9.73
N ALA A 160 -11.39 12.55 10.05
CA ALA A 160 -12.32 13.02 9.04
C ALA A 160 -11.88 14.39 8.52
N LEU A 161 -12.03 14.61 7.21
CA LEU A 161 -12.05 15.96 6.67
C LEU A 161 -13.52 16.42 6.71
N PRO A 162 -13.87 17.50 7.43
CA PRO A 162 -15.24 18.01 7.45
C PRO A 162 -15.63 18.58 6.09
N ASP A 163 -16.91 18.91 5.92
CA ASP A 163 -17.42 19.55 4.70
C ASP A 163 -16.59 20.78 4.34
N ASP A 164 -16.15 20.83 3.08
CA ASP A 164 -15.40 21.97 2.57
C ASP A 164 -16.24 22.76 1.57
N SER A 165 -16.76 23.91 2.01
CA SER A 165 -17.59 24.79 1.18
C SER A 165 -16.92 25.31 -0.09
N SER A 166 -15.59 25.17 -0.24
CA SER A 166 -14.88 25.46 -1.50
C SER A 166 -14.91 24.30 -2.51
N HIS A 167 -15.48 23.15 -2.11
CA HIS A 167 -15.55 21.91 -2.86
C HIS A 167 -17.00 21.37 -2.91
N GLN A 168 -17.95 22.22 -3.33
CA GLN A 168 -19.36 21.85 -3.51
C GLN A 168 -19.61 21.01 -4.77
N VAL A 169 -20.69 20.22 -4.79
CA VAL A 169 -21.11 19.41 -5.93
C VAL A 169 -22.51 19.81 -6.37
N ASN A 170 -22.67 20.15 -7.65
CA ASN A 170 -23.91 20.64 -8.25
C ASN A 170 -24.63 21.70 -7.36
N ALA A 171 -23.87 22.55 -6.66
CA ALA A 171 -24.47 23.65 -5.94
C ALA A 171 -25.11 24.61 -6.95
N PRO A 172 -26.35 25.09 -6.72
CA PRO A 172 -26.96 26.06 -7.61
C PRO A 172 -26.05 27.29 -7.68
N GLY A 173 -25.45 27.51 -8.85
CA GLY A 173 -24.47 28.56 -9.06
C GLY A 173 -24.98 29.89 -8.53
N GLY A 174 -24.21 30.49 -7.63
CA GLY A 174 -24.38 31.90 -7.29
C GLY A 174 -24.29 32.71 -8.59
N LEU A 175 -25.38 33.41 -8.91
CA LEU A 175 -25.50 34.34 -10.03
C LEU A 175 -24.43 35.44 -9.98
#